data_AF-A0A3N5VQ38-F1
#
_entry.id   AF-A0A3N5VQ38-F1
#
_cell.length_a   1.000
_cell.length_b   1.000
_cell.length_c   1.000
_cell.angle_alpha   90.00
_cell.angle_beta   90.00
_cell.angle_gamma   90.00
#
_symmetry.space_group_name_H-M   'P 1'
#
loop_
_entity.id
_entity.type
_entity.pdbx_description
1 polymer ?
#
loop_
_entity_poly.entity_id
_entity_poly.type
_entity_poly.pdbx_seq_one_letter_code
_entity_poly.pdbx_strand_id
1 'polypeptide(L)'
;MTRNLVTIFSLSTIAFTFSISLNGLELYKVMAQEVPLIPLTSGNVTLDTGIARFNECLEDAIESSKNVNDDSYFEKEPTKDEVFKCYETIFMNTGGTK
;
A
#
# COMPACT_ATOMS: atom_id res chain seq x y z
N MET A 1 -16.03 53.28 5.14
CA MET A 1 -15.87 52.33 6.27
C MET A 1 -16.11 50.88 5.85
N THR A 2 -17.12 50.62 5.00
CA THR A 2 -17.47 49.28 4.47
C THR A 2 -16.36 48.61 3.64
N ARG A 3 -15.62 49.35 2.81
CA ARG A 3 -14.55 48.79 1.96
C ARG A 3 -13.40 48.15 2.76
N ASN A 4 -13.01 48.78 3.87
CA ASN A 4 -11.95 48.28 4.75
C ASN A 4 -12.43 47.06 5.57
N LEU A 5 -13.71 47.03 5.92
CA LEU A 5 -14.33 45.91 6.64
C LEU A 5 -14.36 44.65 5.75
N VAL A 6 -14.78 44.80 4.49
CA VAL A 6 -14.80 43.69 3.50
C VAL A 6 -13.39 43.14 3.25
N THR A 7 -12.37 44.00 3.13
CA THR A 7 -10.99 43.53 2.95
C THR A 7 -10.44 42.79 4.17
N ILE A 8 -10.82 43.21 5.38
CA ILE A 8 -10.41 42.53 6.62
C ILE A 8 -11.06 41.14 6.69
N PHE A 9 -12.36 41.04 6.37
CA PHE A 9 -13.05 39.76 6.32
C PHE A 9 -12.53 38.84 5.22
N SER A 10 -12.12 39.35 4.05
CA SER A 10 -11.51 38.52 3.01
C SER A 10 -10.12 38.02 3.37
N LEU A 11 -9.34 38.81 4.09
CA LEU A 11 -7.99 38.40 4.53
C LEU A 11 -8.07 37.35 5.65
N SER A 12 -9.03 37.47 6.57
CA SER A 12 -9.19 36.51 7.66
C SER A 12 -9.67 35.15 7.16
N THR A 13 -10.57 35.10 6.18
CA THR A 13 -11.02 33.83 5.59
C THR A 13 -9.90 33.11 4.85
N ILE A 14 -9.05 33.83 4.11
CA ILE A 14 -7.90 33.26 3.41
C ILE A 14 -6.86 32.71 4.40
N ALA A 15 -6.57 33.44 5.49
CA ALA A 15 -5.64 32.98 6.52
C ALA A 15 -6.15 31.71 7.23
N PHE A 16 -7.46 31.64 7.50
CA PHE A 16 -8.08 30.49 8.15
C PHE A 16 -8.09 29.24 7.25
N THR A 17 -8.42 29.37 5.96
CA THR A 17 -8.40 28.24 5.02
C THR A 17 -6.98 27.74 4.76
N PHE A 18 -5.99 28.65 4.66
CA PHE A 18 -4.59 28.26 4.51
C PHE A 18 -4.08 27.47 5.73
N SER A 19 -4.47 27.87 6.94
CA SER A 19 -4.10 27.19 8.18
C SER A 19 -4.68 25.77 8.25
N ILE A 20 -5.92 25.54 7.80
CA ILE A 20 -6.52 24.20 7.78
C ILE A 20 -5.78 23.30 6.78
N SER A 21 -5.49 23.81 5.57
CA SER A 21 -4.81 23.04 4.53
C SER A 21 -3.40 22.62 4.94
N LEU A 22 -2.66 23.50 5.63
CA LEU A 22 -1.30 23.19 6.08
C LEU A 22 -1.28 22.14 7.20
N ASN A 23 -2.19 22.25 8.18
CA ASN A 23 -2.27 21.29 9.28
C ASN A 23 -2.90 19.94 8.86
N GLY A 24 -3.81 19.94 7.88
CA GLY A 24 -4.40 18.71 7.33
C GLY A 24 -3.39 17.84 6.59
N LEU A 25 -2.41 18.46 5.90
CA LEU A 25 -1.34 17.76 5.19
C LEU A 25 -0.39 17.01 6.17
N GLU A 26 -0.06 17.64 7.30
CA GLU A 26 0.79 17.04 8.33
C GLU A 26 0.09 15.89 9.06
N LEU A 27 -1.23 15.97 9.26
CA LEU A 27 -2.01 14.90 9.90
C LEU A 27 -2.02 13.61 9.05
N TYR A 28 -2.13 13.72 7.72
CA TYR A 28 -2.05 12.56 6.82
C TYR A 28 -0.72 11.81 6.97
N LYS A 29 0.39 12.55 7.15
CA LYS A 29 1.73 11.97 7.24
C LYS A 29 1.95 11.17 8.52
N VAL A 30 1.31 11.56 9.63
CA VAL A 30 1.41 10.85 10.93
C VAL A 30 0.54 9.59 10.95
N MET A 31 -0.55 9.58 10.19
CA MET A 31 -1.47 8.42 10.11
C MET A 31 -0.98 7.32 9.15
N ALA A 32 0.06 7.61 8.36
CA ALA A 32 0.71 6.70 7.43
C ALA A 32 2.10 6.26 7.91
N GLN A 33 2.30 6.15 9.22
CA GLN A 33 3.56 5.64 9.76
C GLN A 33 3.71 4.17 9.36
N GLU A 34 4.52 3.90 8.34
CA GLU A 34 4.89 2.55 7.97
C GLU A 34 5.53 1.87 9.18
N VAL A 35 5.07 0.65 9.49
CA VAL A 35 5.79 -0.19 10.45
C VAL A 35 7.12 -0.52 9.79
N PRO A 36 8.27 -0.15 10.38
CA PRO A 36 9.56 -0.48 9.79
C PRO A 36 9.63 -1.99 9.65
N LEU A 37 9.73 -2.44 8.40
CA LEU A 37 9.75 -3.86 8.07
C LEU A 37 10.91 -4.49 8.85
N ILE A 38 10.61 -5.55 9.62
CA ILE A 38 11.63 -6.29 10.34
C ILE A 38 12.57 -6.87 9.28
N PRO A 39 13.87 -6.49 9.26
CA PRO A 39 14.79 -7.03 8.28
C PRO A 39 14.87 -8.55 8.48
N LEU A 40 14.41 -9.28 7.46
CA LEU A 40 14.57 -10.72 7.40
C LEU A 40 16.07 -11.00 7.29
N THR A 41 16.63 -11.59 8.33
CA THR A 41 18.00 -12.06 8.37
C THR A 41 17.97 -13.57 8.58
N SER A 42 17.40 -14.27 7.61
CA SER A 42 17.31 -15.73 7.62
C SER A 42 18.66 -16.41 7.31
N GLY A 43 19.65 -15.63 6.87
CA GLY A 43 20.92 -16.14 6.36
C GLY A 43 20.81 -16.68 4.93
N ASN A 44 19.65 -16.51 4.28
CA ASN A 44 19.40 -16.91 2.91
C ASN A 44 18.88 -15.71 2.11
N VAL A 45 19.75 -15.14 1.26
CA VAL A 45 19.46 -13.95 0.45
C VAL A 45 18.23 -14.13 -0.44
N THR A 46 18.01 -15.35 -0.96
CA THR A 46 16.84 -15.69 -1.77
C THR A 46 15.56 -15.64 -0.94
N LEU A 47 15.61 -16.10 0.31
CA LEU A 47 14.45 -16.05 1.21
C LEU A 47 14.18 -14.62 1.69
N ASP A 48 15.24 -13.90 2.08
CA ASP A 48 15.15 -12.53 2.59
C ASP A 48 14.55 -11.57 1.54
N THR A 49 14.84 -11.79 0.25
CA THR A 49 14.26 -11.00 -0.85
C THR A 49 12.95 -11.60 -1.37
N GLY A 50 12.85 -12.93 -1.38
CA GLY A 50 11.75 -13.65 -2.00
C GLY A 50 10.45 -13.60 -1.23
N ILE A 51 10.49 -13.53 0.12
CA ILE A 51 9.25 -13.51 0.92
C ILE A 51 8.38 -12.28 0.59
N ALA A 52 8.98 -11.09 0.50
CA ALA A 52 8.22 -9.88 0.16
C ALA A 52 7.56 -10.01 -1.22
N ARG A 53 8.33 -10.43 -2.23
CA ARG A 53 7.82 -10.64 -3.60
C ARG A 53 6.79 -11.75 -3.70
N PHE A 54 6.90 -12.79 -2.88
CA PHE A 54 5.92 -13.86 -2.80
C PHE A 54 4.59 -13.35 -2.26
N ASN A 55 4.61 -12.52 -1.22
CA ASN A 55 3.39 -11.91 -0.69
C ASN A 55 2.76 -10.94 -1.69
N GLU A 56 3.56 -10.10 -2.36
CA GLU A 56 3.08 -9.23 -3.45
C GLU A 56 2.40 -10.05 -4.56
N CYS A 57 3.01 -11.18 -4.96
CA CYS A 57 2.41 -12.08 -5.96
C CYS A 57 1.05 -12.65 -5.51
N LEU A 58 0.90 -12.99 -4.23
CA LEU A 58 -0.37 -13.48 -3.70
C LEU A 58 -1.44 -12.40 -3.71
N GLU A 59 -1.10 -11.18 -3.28
CA GLU A 59 -2.04 -10.04 -3.31
C GLU A 59 -2.53 -9.77 -4.74
N ASP A 60 -1.62 -9.75 -5.70
CA ASP A 60 -1.96 -9.58 -7.13
C ASP A 60 -2.84 -10.72 -7.66
N ALA A 61 -2.56 -11.96 -7.25
CA ALA A 61 -3.35 -13.12 -7.67
C ALA A 61 -4.79 -13.05 -7.12
N ILE A 62 -4.95 -12.74 -5.83
CA ILE A 62 -6.25 -12.60 -5.16
C ILE A 62 -7.07 -11.48 -5.82
N GLU A 63 -6.47 -10.31 -6.05
CA GLU A 63 -7.20 -9.20 -6.67
C GLU A 63 -7.60 -9.54 -8.12
N SER A 64 -6.76 -10.29 -8.84
CA SER A 64 -7.06 -10.72 -10.21
C SER A 64 -8.15 -11.79 -10.30
N SER A 65 -8.31 -12.62 -9.27
CA SER A 65 -9.29 -13.72 -9.22
C SER A 65 -10.53 -13.41 -8.37
N LYS A 66 -10.59 -12.21 -7.78
CA LYS A 66 -11.77 -11.66 -7.10
C LYS A 66 -12.96 -11.74 -8.07
N ASN A 67 -13.96 -12.55 -7.73
CA ASN A 67 -15.14 -12.89 -8.55
C ASN A 67 -14.98 -13.99 -9.61
N VAL A 68 -13.85 -14.70 -9.66
CA VAL A 68 -13.69 -15.90 -10.51
C VAL A 68 -14.19 -17.15 -9.77
N ASN A 69 -14.07 -17.18 -8.45
CA ASN A 69 -14.56 -18.25 -7.61
C ASN A 69 -15.89 -17.86 -6.95
N ASP A 70 -16.84 -18.80 -6.90
CA ASP A 70 -18.16 -18.60 -6.27
C ASP A 70 -18.08 -18.59 -4.73
N ASP A 71 -16.98 -19.09 -4.16
CA ASP A 71 -16.75 -19.07 -2.71
C ASP A 71 -16.12 -17.73 -2.27
N SER A 72 -16.84 -17.00 -1.44
CA SER A 72 -16.44 -15.68 -0.92
C SER A 72 -15.22 -15.71 -0.01
N TYR A 73 -14.79 -16.89 0.44
CA TYR A 73 -13.50 -17.06 1.13
C TYR A 73 -12.34 -16.57 0.26
N PHE A 74 -12.37 -16.87 -1.05
CA PHE A 74 -11.27 -16.53 -1.97
C PHE A 74 -11.32 -15.09 -2.49
N GLU A 75 -12.25 -14.24 -2.03
CA GLU A 75 -12.19 -12.80 -2.30
C GLU A 75 -11.04 -12.10 -1.56
N LYS A 76 -10.51 -12.74 -0.52
CA LYS A 76 -9.47 -12.18 0.36
C LYS A 76 -8.29 -13.12 0.58
N GLU A 77 -8.43 -14.38 0.17
CA GLU A 77 -7.46 -15.43 0.41
C GLU A 77 -7.11 -16.10 -0.92
N PRO A 78 -5.85 -16.51 -1.12
CA PRO A 78 -5.45 -17.15 -2.36
C PRO A 78 -5.93 -18.60 -2.39
N THR A 79 -6.22 -19.09 -3.60
CA THR A 79 -6.40 -20.52 -3.84
C THR A 79 -5.06 -21.25 -3.73
N LYS A 80 -5.14 -22.56 -3.50
CA LYS A 80 -3.96 -23.43 -3.48
C LYS A 80 -3.11 -23.29 -4.74
N ASP A 81 -3.75 -23.21 -5.91
CA ASP A 81 -3.05 -23.13 -7.20
C ASP A 81 -2.32 -21.80 -7.38
N GLU A 82 -2.92 -20.70 -6.91
CA GLU A 82 -2.26 -19.38 -6.90
C GLU A 82 -1.04 -19.37 -5.97
N VAL A 83 -1.15 -20.01 -4.80
CA VAL A 83 -0.01 -20.18 -3.87
C VAL A 83 1.15 -20.92 -4.55
N PHE A 84 0.87 -22.05 -5.21
CA PHE A 84 1.92 -22.81 -5.90
C PHE A 84 2.54 -22.03 -7.07
N LYS A 85 1.71 -21.35 -7.86
CA LYS A 85 2.18 -20.54 -8.98
C LYS A 85 3.10 -19.42 -8.52
N CYS A 86 2.74 -18.70 -7.45
CA CYS A 86 3.58 -17.65 -6.88
C CYS A 86 4.88 -18.22 -6.29
N TYR A 87 4.81 -19.37 -5.63
CA TYR A 87 5.99 -20.03 -5.07
C TYR A 87 6.99 -20.42 -6.16
N GLU A 88 6.52 -21.07 -7.23
CA GLU A 88 7.36 -21.46 -8.35
C GLU A 88 7.99 -20.24 -9.04
N THR A 89 7.20 -19.19 -9.24
CA THR A 89 7.65 -17.96 -9.91
C THR A 89 8.76 -17.28 -9.13
N ILE A 90 8.66 -17.21 -7.80
CA ILE A 90 9.59 -16.43 -6.97
C ILE A 90 10.79 -17.25 -6.50
N PHE A 91 10.56 -18.48 -6.05
CA PHE A 91 11.60 -19.30 -5.42
C PHE A 91 12.21 -20.36 -6.33
N MET A 92 11.52 -20.77 -7.40
CA MET A 92 12.01 -21.81 -8.31
C MET A 92 12.51 -21.26 -9.65
N ASN A 93 12.09 -20.06 -10.07
CA ASN A 93 12.47 -19.49 -11.36
C ASN A 93 13.84 -18.78 -11.37
N THR A 94 14.65 -18.92 -10.32
CA THR A 94 16.05 -18.46 -10.27
C THR A 94 17.01 -19.53 -10.83
N GLY A 95 16.78 -20.00 -12.06
CA GLY A 95 17.67 -21.00 -12.67
C GLY A 95 17.33 -21.59 -14.04
N GLY A 96 16.46 -20.97 -14.85
CA GLY A 96 16.01 -21.55 -16.12
C GLY A 96 16.78 -21.11 -17.37
N THR A 97 18.07 -21.42 -17.49
CA THR A 97 18.64 -21.69 -18.83
C THR A 97 18.42 -23.17 -19.11
N LYS A 98 17.50 -23.47 -20.03
CA LYS A 98 17.53 -24.73 -20.77
C LYS A 98 18.65 -24.66 -21.81
#